data_AF-A0A845DMP1-F1
#
_entry.id   AF-A0A845DMP1-F1
#
_cell.length_a   1.000
_cell.length_b   1.000
_cell.length_c   1.000
_cell.angle_alpha   90.00
_cell.angle_beta   90.00
_cell.angle_gamma   90.00
#
_symmetry.space_group_name_H-M   'P 1'
#
loop_
_entity.id
_entity.type
_entity.pdbx_description
1 polymer ?
#
loop_
_entity_poly.entity_id
_entity_poly.type
_entity_poly.pdbx_seq_one_letter_code
_entity_poly.pdbx_strand_id
1 'polypeptide(L)'
;MGVLVMFLLLSTVTPFLFLQLKKPALAVAQSILLVGMWVYYFQIILYTAPAAFSVTWSMFYAGLIGSQIAWILFIIATVEQSPGYQANLAKEKDTLPS
;
A
#
# COMPACT_ATOMS: atom_id res chain seq x y z
N MET A 1 -19.07 6.34 -2.82
CA MET A 1 -18.06 6.24 -3.90
C MET A 1 -16.83 7.11 -3.67
N GLY A 2 -16.93 8.35 -3.16
CA GLY A 2 -15.75 9.23 -2.97
C GLY A 2 -14.60 8.63 -2.14
N VAL A 3 -14.92 7.94 -1.04
CA VAL A 3 -13.91 7.28 -0.19
C VAL A 3 -13.14 6.19 -0.95
N LEU A 4 -13.82 5.38 -1.78
CA LEU A 4 -13.16 4.35 -2.59
C LEU A 4 -12.19 4.95 -3.61
N VAL A 5 -12.53 6.11 -4.18
CA VAL A 5 -11.64 6.84 -5.10
C VAL A 5 -10.38 7.30 -4.37
N MET A 6 -10.49 7.82 -3.14
CA MET A 6 -9.33 8.21 -2.36
C MET A 6 -8.38 7.03 -2.13
N PHE A 7 -8.91 5.87 -1.75
CA PHE A 7 -8.10 4.65 -1.58
C PHE A 7 -7.51 4.15 -2.90
N LEU A 8 -8.23 4.29 -4.02
CA LEU A 8 -7.71 3.95 -5.35
C LEU A 8 -6.55 4.87 -5.76
N LEU A 9 -6.67 6.16 -5.48
CA LEU A 9 -5.59 7.14 -5.72
C LEU A 9 -4.37 6.82 -4.86
N LEU A 10 -4.55 6.54 -3.57
CA LEU A 10 -3.45 6.10 -2.70
C LEU A 10 -2.81 4.80 -3.21
N SER A 11 -3.62 3.88 -3.74
CA SER A 11 -3.16 2.62 -4.33
C SER A 11 -2.34 2.79 -5.60
N THR A 12 -2.51 3.92 -6.30
CA THR A 12 -1.74 4.26 -7.49
C THR A 12 -0.28 4.57 -7.15
N VAL A 13 -0.01 5.06 -5.94
CA VAL A 13 1.35 5.38 -5.47
C VAL A 13 2.05 4.13 -4.88
N THR A 14 1.28 3.12 -4.48
CA THR A 14 1.77 1.94 -3.76
C THR A 14 2.91 1.18 -4.44
N PRO A 15 2.93 0.94 -5.77
CA PRO A 15 4.08 0.30 -6.41
C PRO A 15 5.40 1.04 -6.15
N PHE A 16 5.37 2.38 -6.14
CA PHE A 16 6.55 3.20 -5.87
C PHE A 16 6.99 3.10 -4.40
N LEU A 17 6.04 3.00 -3.46
CA LEU A 17 6.37 2.76 -2.05
C LEU A 17 7.10 1.42 -1.88
N PHE A 18 6.65 0.36 -2.54
CA PHE A 18 7.34 -0.93 -2.50
C PHE A 18 8.74 -0.87 -3.12
N LEU A 19 8.95 -0.06 -4.17
CA LEU A 19 10.29 0.17 -4.73
C LEU A 19 11.20 0.90 -3.73
N GLN A 20 10.71 1.95 -3.07
CA GLN A 20 11.47 2.67 -2.03
C GLN A 20 11.85 1.75 -0.86
N LEU A 21 10.95 0.83 -0.50
CA LEU A 21 11.16 -0.18 0.54
C LEU A 21 12.03 -1.37 0.07
N LYS A 22 12.64 -1.30 -1.13
CA LYS A 22 13.47 -2.37 -1.72
C LYS A 22 12.73 -3.71 -1.86
N LYS A 23 11.42 -3.68 -2.13
CA LYS A 23 10.55 -4.87 -2.34
C LYS A 23 10.03 -4.91 -3.80
N PRO A 24 10.89 -5.12 -4.81
CA PRO A 24 10.50 -5.02 -6.22
C PRO A 24 9.46 -6.05 -6.65
N ALA A 25 9.49 -7.27 -6.10
CA ALA A 25 8.50 -8.30 -6.41
C ALA A 25 7.08 -7.86 -6.02
N LEU A 26 6.93 -7.22 -4.84
CA LEU A 26 5.66 -6.67 -4.40
C LEU A 26 5.23 -5.45 -5.24
N ALA A 27 6.20 -4.63 -5.69
CA ALA A 27 5.90 -3.53 -6.61
C ALA A 27 5.32 -4.03 -7.94
N VAL A 28 5.89 -5.09 -8.51
CA VAL A 28 5.39 -5.72 -9.75
C VAL A 28 3.99 -6.29 -9.52
N ALA A 29 3.80 -7.09 -8.46
CA ALA A 29 2.50 -7.67 -8.14
C ALA A 29 1.42 -6.59 -7.92
N GLN A 30 1.75 -5.55 -7.17
CA GLN A 30 0.84 -4.43 -6.93
C GLN A 30 0.54 -3.64 -8.20
N SER A 31 1.48 -3.53 -9.14
CA SER A 31 1.25 -2.86 -10.42
C SER A 31 0.22 -3.62 -11.27
N ILE A 32 0.30 -4.96 -11.29
CA ILE A 32 -0.68 -5.80 -11.97
C ILE A 32 -2.06 -5.64 -11.31
N LEU A 33 -2.12 -5.68 -9.98
CA LEU A 33 -3.36 -5.46 -9.24
C LEU A 33 -3.94 -4.07 -9.52
N LEU A 34 -3.11 -3.02 -9.56
CA LEU A 34 -3.51 -1.64 -9.81
C LEU A 34 -4.21 -1.48 -11.16
N VAL A 35 -3.73 -2.15 -12.21
CA VAL A 35 -4.43 -2.17 -13.51
C VAL A 35 -5.84 -2.74 -13.34
N GLY A 36 -5.96 -3.89 -12.67
CA GLY A 36 -7.27 -4.48 -12.37
C GLY A 36 -8.16 -3.59 -11.52
N MET A 37 -7.59 -2.85 -10.57
CA MET A 37 -8.33 -1.92 -9.72
C MET A 37 -8.96 -0.78 -10.53
N TRP A 38 -8.19 -0.17 -11.43
CA TRP A 38 -8.70 0.89 -12.31
C TRP A 38 -9.74 0.36 -13.30
N VAL A 39 -9.52 -0.83 -13.86
CA VAL A 39 -10.51 -1.50 -14.73
C VAL A 39 -11.82 -1.72 -13.99
N TYR A 40 -11.78 -2.27 -12.77
CA TYR A 40 -12.96 -2.47 -11.94
C TYR A 40 -13.71 -1.16 -11.65
N TYR A 41 -12.97 -0.10 -11.30
CA TYR A 41 -13.55 1.22 -11.03
C TYR A 41 -14.28 1.80 -12.26
N PHE A 42 -13.67 1.74 -13.44
CA PHE A 42 -14.31 2.21 -14.67
C PHE A 42 -15.51 1.35 -15.07
N GLN A 43 -15.48 0.04 -14.83
CA GLN A 43 -16.63 -0.85 -15.04
C GLN A 43 -17.84 -0.44 -14.19
N ILE A 44 -17.62 -0.10 -12.91
CA ILE A 44 -18.69 0.38 -12.02
C ILE A 44 -19.30 1.69 -12.49
N ILE A 45 -18.49 2.62 -13.01
CA ILE A 45 -18.95 3.97 -13.37
C ILE A 45 -19.60 4.01 -14.74
N LEU A 46 -19.03 3.30 -15.71
CA LEU A 46 -19.41 3.44 -17.12
C LEU A 46 -20.34 2.32 -17.61
N TYR A 47 -20.37 1.19 -16.90
CA TYR A 47 -21.07 -0.02 -17.33
C TYR A 47 -21.81 -0.65 -16.14
N THR A 48 -21.95 -1.98 -16.16
CA THR A 48 -22.50 -2.76 -15.06
C THR A 48 -21.41 -3.16 -14.09
N ALA A 49 -21.73 -3.08 -12.79
CA ALA A 49 -20.85 -3.52 -11.72
C ALA A 49 -20.44 -5.00 -11.94
N PRO A 50 -19.14 -5.33 -11.90
CA PRO A 50 -18.69 -6.71 -12.03
C PRO A 50 -19.27 -7.58 -10.92
N ALA A 51 -19.55 -8.85 -11.23
CA ALA A 51 -20.03 -9.82 -10.24
C ALA A 51 -19.06 -9.93 -9.07
N ALA A 52 -19.59 -10.20 -7.86
CA ALA A 52 -18.78 -10.52 -6.71
C ALA A 52 -17.86 -11.72 -7.04
N PHE A 53 -16.62 -11.67 -6.54
CA PHE A 53 -15.58 -12.68 -6.83
C PHE A 53 -15.15 -12.83 -8.30
N SER A 54 -15.58 -11.93 -9.19
CA SER A 54 -14.97 -11.83 -10.52
C SER A 54 -13.49 -11.46 -10.41
N VAL A 55 -12.75 -11.62 -11.51
CA VAL A 55 -11.30 -11.32 -11.54
C VAL A 55 -11.04 -9.86 -11.17
N THR A 56 -11.76 -8.91 -11.79
CA THR A 56 -11.58 -7.48 -11.52
C THR A 56 -12.01 -7.09 -10.11
N TRP A 57 -13.08 -7.71 -9.58
CA TRP A 57 -13.47 -7.57 -8.17
C TRP A 57 -12.35 -8.05 -7.23
N SER A 58 -11.81 -9.25 -7.46
CA SER A 58 -10.77 -9.85 -6.63
C SER A 58 -9.48 -9.03 -6.67
N MET A 59 -9.08 -8.58 -7.86
CA MET A 59 -7.94 -7.68 -8.04
C MET A 59 -8.15 -6.35 -7.33
N PHE A 60 -9.39 -5.82 -7.34
CA PHE A 60 -9.71 -4.57 -6.66
C PHE A 60 -9.46 -4.66 -5.15
N TYR A 61 -10.07 -5.64 -4.49
CA TYR A 61 -9.96 -5.79 -3.04
C TYR A 61 -8.58 -6.31 -2.59
N ALA A 62 -7.97 -7.22 -3.34
CA ALA A 62 -6.59 -7.66 -3.06
C ALA A 62 -5.60 -6.49 -3.21
N GLY A 63 -5.78 -5.66 -4.23
CA GLY A 63 -4.97 -4.45 -4.45
C GLY A 63 -5.13 -3.42 -3.34
N LEU A 64 -6.35 -3.24 -2.81
CA LEU A 64 -6.58 -2.40 -1.63
C LEU A 64 -5.84 -2.91 -0.38
N ILE A 65 -5.86 -4.22 -0.14
CA ILE A 65 -5.13 -4.83 0.98
C ILE A 65 -3.62 -4.61 0.81
N GLY A 66 -3.08 -4.89 -0.38
CA GLY A 66 -1.66 -4.65 -0.68
C GLY A 66 -1.27 -3.19 -0.50
N SER A 67 -2.15 -2.27 -0.89
CA SER A 67 -1.99 -0.83 -0.69
C SER A 67 -1.86 -0.46 0.79
N GLN A 68 -2.78 -0.94 1.62
CA GLN A 68 -2.76 -0.68 3.05
C GLN A 68 -1.46 -1.18 3.70
N ILE A 69 -1.01 -2.38 3.33
CA ILE A 69 0.24 -2.96 3.84
C ILE A 69 1.43 -2.09 3.47
N ALA A 70 1.51 -1.61 2.22
CA ALA A 70 2.64 -0.78 1.79
C ALA A 70 2.70 0.54 2.56
N TRP A 71 1.56 1.20 2.75
CA TRP A 71 1.48 2.47 3.49
C TRP A 71 1.91 2.28 4.95
N ILE A 72 1.48 1.20 5.60
CA ILE A 72 1.92 0.87 6.97
C ILE A 72 3.43 0.65 7.02
N LEU A 73 3.98 -0.18 6.12
CA LEU A 73 5.42 -0.45 6.07
C LEU A 73 6.24 0.82 5.78
N PHE A 74 5.72 1.69 4.91
CA PHE A 74 6.36 2.95 4.57
C PHE A 74 6.41 3.90 5.78
N ILE A 75 5.30 4.04 6.51
CA ILE A 75 5.26 4.85 7.73
C ILE A 75 6.25 4.32 8.77
N ILE A 76 6.27 3.00 9.01
CA ILE A 76 7.22 2.38 9.95
C ILE A 76 8.65 2.71 9.54
N ALA A 77 9.03 2.44 8.29
CA ALA A 77 10.39 2.71 7.80
C ALA A 77 10.77 4.20 7.91
N THR A 78 9.81 5.11 7.69
CA THR A 78 10.02 6.55 7.82
C THR A 78 10.25 6.97 9.27
N VAL A 79 9.44 6.43 10.19
CA VAL A 79 9.56 6.71 11.63
C VAL A 79 10.87 6.15 12.19
N GLU A 80 11.24 4.93 11.79
CA GLU A 80 12.50 4.29 12.19
C GLU A 80 13.71 5.11 11.75
N GLN A 81 13.68 5.73 10.58
CA GLN A 81 14.77 6.57 10.08
C GLN A 81 14.79 7.98 10.70
N SER A 82 13.78 8.35 11.48
CA SER A 82 13.70 9.69 12.07
C SER A 82 14.78 9.91 13.14
N PRO A 83 15.45 11.08 13.18
CA PRO A 83 16.50 11.37 14.16
C PRO A 83 16.02 11.27 15.60
N GLY A 84 14.77 11.66 15.87
CA GLY A 84 14.16 11.58 17.20
C GLY A 84 14.01 10.15 17.69
N TYR A 85 13.56 9.23 16.82
CA TYR A 85 13.45 7.81 17.17
C TYR A 85 14.83 7.19 17.42
N GLN A 86 15.82 7.49 16.56
CA GLN A 86 17.18 7.00 16.71
C GLN A 86 17.87 7.52 17.98
N ALA A 87 17.66 8.78 18.35
CA ALA A 87 18.20 9.36 19.58
C ALA A 87 17.61 8.70 20.84
N ASN A 88 16.32 8.35 20.82
CA ASN A 88 15.69 7.63 21.93
C ASN A 88 16.20 6.19 22.05
N LEU A 89 16.36 5.49 20.92
CA LEU A 89 16.94 4.14 20.91
C LEU A 89 18.38 4.11 21.43
N ALA A 90 19.19 5.13 21.12
CA ALA A 90 20.56 5.23 21.64
C ALA A 90 20.57 5.40 23.16
N LYS A 91 19.72 6.28 23.71
CA LYS A 91 19.59 6.50 25.16
C LYS A 91 19.15 5.24 25.90
N GLU A 92 18.21 4.48 25.33
CA GLU A 92 17.72 3.24 25.96
C GLU A 92 18.83 2.18 26.06
N LYS A 93 19.63 2.02 24.99
CA LYS A 93 20.79 1.11 25.00
C LYS A 93 21.84 1.48 26.04
N ASP A 94 22.08 2.77 26.26
CA ASP A 94 23.03 3.25 27.28
C ASP A 94 22.54 3.01 28.72
N THR A 95 21.23 2.86 28.92
CA THR A 95 20.62 2.63 30.25
C THR A 95 20.43 1.16 30.64
N LEU A 96 20.64 0.23 29.70
CA LEU A 96 20.52 -1.21 29.96
C LEU A 96 21.87 -1.77 30.46
N PRO A 97 21.94 -2.39 31.66
CA PRO A 97 23.15 -3.06 32.11
C PRO A 97 23.46 -4.25 31.19
N SER A 98 24.71 -4.33 30.73
CA SER A 98 25.27 -5.37 29.85
C SER A 98 25.25 -6.76 30.46
#